data_AF-A0A6V7UV34-F1
#
_entry.id   AF-A0A6V7UV34-F1
#
_cell.length_a   1.000
_cell.length_b   1.000
_cell.length_c   1.000
_cell.angle_alpha   90.00
_cell.angle_beta   90.00
_cell.angle_gamma   90.00
#
_symmetry.space_group_name_H-M   'P 1'
#
loop_
_entity.id
_entity.type
_entity.pdbx_description
1 polymer ?
#
loop_
_entity_poly.entity_id
_entity_poly.type
_entity_poly.pdbx_seq_one_letter_code
_entity_poly.pdbx_strand_id
1 'polypeptide(L)'
;MPHSNNNSNSEKIQVSALPQSIDEGPSPFVQQDVSKKKLVMAKVNYLDDSQLNFHIHKNALGSVLLDLVIAQMGLMERDYFGLTFYDDQKLQHWLYPDKKIKKQLKGVQLEFFFKVKFYPPNPTQLLEDFSRHLLYLQLRKDVYSERLPVSFAAQASLGSLVAQAELGDYQPSENYAQLLSSVKIAQLTSEQEQFCNKVGDLHKLHRGLTRTEAELAYLNECKSLAMYGIHLYPAK
;
A
#
# COMPACT_ATOMS: atom_id res chain seq x y z
N MET A 1 -29.36 1.94 -39.61
CA MET A 1 -29.12 3.12 -38.75
C MET A 1 -29.93 2.98 -37.48
N PRO A 2 -29.43 3.30 -36.27
CA PRO A 2 -28.05 3.54 -35.86
C PRO A 2 -27.53 2.51 -34.84
N HIS A 3 -26.21 2.45 -34.75
CA HIS A 3 -25.44 1.75 -33.73
C HIS A 3 -25.57 2.46 -32.38
N SER A 4 -25.70 1.73 -31.28
CA SER A 4 -25.47 2.27 -29.93
C SER A 4 -24.27 1.56 -29.33
N ASN A 5 -23.14 2.24 -29.49
CA ASN A 5 -21.83 1.92 -28.96
C ASN A 5 -21.75 2.59 -27.58
N ASN A 6 -22.05 1.87 -26.49
CA ASN A 6 -21.83 2.39 -25.15
C ASN A 6 -20.45 1.97 -24.66
N ASN A 7 -19.50 2.82 -25.01
CA ASN A 7 -18.13 2.86 -24.53
C ASN A 7 -18.14 3.38 -23.08
N SER A 8 -18.15 2.49 -22.10
CA SER A 8 -17.95 2.86 -20.69
C SER A 8 -16.45 3.04 -20.43
N ASN A 9 -16.06 4.32 -20.34
CA ASN A 9 -14.75 4.83 -19.98
C ASN A 9 -14.20 4.12 -18.73
N SER A 10 -13.14 3.34 -18.93
CA SER A 10 -12.17 3.05 -17.88
C SER A 10 -11.15 4.19 -17.90
N GLU A 11 -11.20 5.06 -16.89
CA GLU A 11 -10.16 6.05 -16.66
C GLU A 11 -8.87 5.33 -16.24
N LYS A 12 -8.09 4.93 -17.26
CA LYS A 12 -6.68 4.62 -17.11
C LYS A 12 -5.97 5.95 -16.86
N ILE A 13 -5.49 6.16 -15.64
CA ILE A 13 -4.51 7.21 -15.36
C ILE A 13 -3.24 6.85 -16.12
N GLN A 14 -3.07 7.50 -17.27
CA GLN A 14 -1.97 7.30 -18.19
C GLN A 14 -0.78 8.17 -17.74
N VAL A 15 0.34 7.49 -17.51
CA VAL A 15 1.74 7.95 -17.53
C VAL A 15 1.92 9.45 -17.86
N SER A 16 2.18 10.28 -16.84
CA SER A 16 2.52 11.69 -17.07
C SER A 16 4.02 11.84 -17.36
N ALA A 17 4.33 12.16 -18.61
CA ALA A 17 5.56 12.83 -19.00
C ALA A 17 5.74 14.14 -18.18
N LEU A 18 6.99 14.57 -18.01
CA LEU A 18 7.35 15.84 -17.37
C LEU A 18 6.46 16.98 -17.88
N PRO A 19 5.74 17.71 -17.01
CA PRO A 19 4.91 18.81 -17.46
C PRO A 19 5.77 19.93 -18.05
N GLN A 20 5.47 20.31 -19.29
CA GLN A 20 5.98 21.54 -19.88
C GLN A 20 5.16 22.71 -19.34
N SER A 21 5.76 23.40 -18.37
CA SER A 21 5.53 24.79 -17.93
C SER A 21 4.08 25.26 -17.71
N ILE A 22 3.66 25.29 -16.44
CA ILE A 22 2.85 26.38 -15.85
C ILE A 22 3.37 26.59 -14.41
N ASP A 23 3.38 27.85 -13.99
CA ASP A 23 3.89 28.47 -12.76
C ASP A 23 3.40 27.83 -11.45
N GLU A 24 4.13 26.87 -10.89
CA GLU A 24 3.87 26.27 -9.58
C GLU A 24 5.18 26.15 -8.79
N GLY A 25 5.08 26.19 -7.45
CA GLY A 25 6.22 26.13 -6.54
C GLY A 25 7.13 24.89 -6.71
N PRO A 26 8.09 24.67 -5.80
CA PRO A 26 9.05 23.57 -5.94
C PRO A 26 8.34 22.23 -6.15
N SER A 27 8.58 21.58 -7.29
CA SER A 27 7.98 20.27 -7.62
C SER A 27 8.25 19.26 -6.51
N PRO A 28 7.22 18.57 -5.98
CA PRO A 28 7.40 17.60 -4.89
C PRO A 28 8.14 16.32 -5.36
N PHE A 29 8.37 16.18 -6.67
CA PHE A 29 9.06 15.05 -7.28
C PHE A 29 10.54 15.31 -7.54
N VAL A 30 11.04 16.53 -7.30
CA VAL A 30 12.42 16.91 -7.63
C VAL A 30 13.08 17.57 -6.43
N GLN A 31 14.26 17.08 -6.07
CA GLN A 31 15.10 17.76 -5.08
C GLN A 31 15.51 19.15 -5.61
N GLN A 32 15.18 20.18 -4.85
CA GLN A 32 15.48 21.57 -5.18
C GLN A 32 16.98 21.88 -5.10
N ASP A 33 17.40 22.95 -5.78
CA ASP A 33 18.79 23.45 -5.83
C ASP A 33 19.84 22.43 -6.34
N VAL A 34 19.40 21.44 -7.12
CA VAL A 34 20.28 20.44 -7.73
C VAL A 34 20.34 20.61 -9.25
N SER A 35 21.56 20.74 -9.79
CA SER A 35 21.77 20.73 -11.24
C SER A 35 21.24 19.43 -11.87
N LYS A 36 20.50 19.55 -12.98
CA LYS A 36 19.92 18.42 -13.74
C LYS A 36 20.92 17.28 -14.02
N LYS A 37 22.19 17.60 -14.31
CA LYS A 37 23.26 16.62 -14.57
C LYS A 37 23.64 15.76 -13.35
N LYS A 38 23.23 16.16 -12.14
CA LYS A 38 23.51 15.45 -10.89
C LYS A 38 22.29 14.70 -10.35
N LEU A 39 21.12 14.86 -10.98
CA LEU A 39 19.90 14.16 -10.61
C LEU A 39 19.94 12.71 -11.11
N VAL A 40 19.38 11.82 -10.30
CA VAL A 40 19.11 10.43 -10.63
C VAL A 40 17.66 10.12 -10.28
N MET A 41 17.04 9.24 -11.06
CA MET A 41 15.67 8.80 -10.83
C MET A 41 15.63 7.75 -9.71
N ALA A 42 14.73 7.94 -8.75
CA ALA A 42 14.40 7.00 -7.70
C ALA A 42 12.92 6.63 -7.83
N LYS A 43 12.64 5.36 -8.08
CA LYS A 43 11.29 4.81 -8.19
C LYS A 43 10.78 4.45 -6.80
N VAL A 44 9.59 4.89 -6.44
CA VAL A 44 8.93 4.57 -5.16
C VAL A 44 7.62 3.84 -5.44
N ASN A 45 7.46 2.67 -4.84
CA ASN A 45 6.25 1.86 -4.88
C ASN A 45 5.45 2.10 -3.58
N TYR A 46 4.16 2.42 -3.70
CA TYR A 46 3.28 2.76 -2.57
C TYR A 46 2.43 1.57 -2.13
N LEU A 47 1.65 1.79 -1.06
CA LEU A 47 0.81 0.77 -0.43
C LEU A 47 -0.45 0.44 -1.24
N ASP A 48 -0.91 1.37 -2.07
CA ASP A 48 -2.00 1.21 -3.04
C ASP A 48 -1.54 0.62 -4.38
N ASP A 49 -0.32 0.09 -4.43
CA ASP A 49 0.37 -0.42 -5.61
C ASP A 49 0.69 0.64 -6.70
N SER A 50 0.46 1.92 -6.43
CA SER A 50 0.90 3.01 -7.31
C SER A 50 2.42 3.19 -7.30
N GLN A 51 2.96 3.81 -8.34
CA GLN A 51 4.39 4.02 -8.52
C GLN A 51 4.66 5.46 -8.96
N LEU A 52 5.59 6.13 -8.28
CA LEU A 52 6.03 7.47 -8.65
C LEU A 52 7.55 7.54 -8.75
N ASN A 53 8.02 8.42 -9.62
CA ASN A 53 9.45 8.64 -9.85
C ASN A 53 9.86 10.00 -9.27
N PHE A 54 10.85 9.95 -8.39
CA PHE A 54 11.48 11.11 -7.78
C PHE A 54 12.85 11.35 -8.40
N HIS A 55 13.27 12.60 -8.47
CA HIS A 55 14.59 12.98 -8.99
C HIS A 55 15.39 13.60 -7.85
N ILE A 56 16.43 12.90 -7.41
CA ILE A 56 17.25 13.29 -6.27
C ILE A 56 18.72 13.40 -6.67
N HIS A 57 19.51 14.16 -5.92
CA HIS A 57 20.94 14.23 -6.13
C HIS A 57 21.58 12.83 -5.99
N LYS A 58 22.53 12.48 -6.87
CA LYS A 58 23.23 11.17 -6.86
C LYS A 58 23.92 10.78 -5.54
N ASN A 59 24.16 11.75 -4.65
CA ASN A 59 24.73 11.55 -3.31
C ASN A 59 23.76 11.94 -2.18
N ALA A 60 22.46 11.98 -2.44
CA ALA A 60 21.43 12.33 -1.46
C ALA A 60 21.44 11.37 -0.26
N LEU A 61 21.05 11.92 0.90
CA LEU A 61 20.73 11.15 2.11
C LEU A 61 19.38 10.44 1.94
N GLY A 62 19.14 9.40 2.74
CA GLY A 62 17.84 8.73 2.75
C GLY A 62 16.70 9.67 3.15
N SER A 63 16.97 10.62 4.04
CA SER A 63 15.98 11.64 4.46
C SER A 63 15.46 12.46 3.29
N VAL A 64 16.32 12.84 2.34
CA VAL A 64 15.90 13.65 1.18
C VAL A 64 14.80 12.97 0.37
N LEU A 65 14.95 11.67 0.09
CA LEU A 65 13.91 10.93 -0.65
C LEU A 65 12.66 10.74 0.21
N LEU A 66 12.82 10.40 1.48
CA LEU A 66 11.71 10.20 2.40
C LEU A 66 10.89 11.48 2.58
N ASP A 67 11.54 12.64 2.74
CA ASP A 67 10.90 13.94 2.88
C ASP A 67 10.11 14.33 1.62
N LEU A 68 10.65 14.07 0.43
CA LEU A 68 9.91 14.30 -0.83
C LEU A 68 8.67 13.40 -0.93
N VAL A 69 8.79 12.12 -0.57
CA VAL A 69 7.67 11.17 -0.57
C VAL A 69 6.59 11.61 0.43
N ILE A 70 6.97 11.95 1.66
CA ILE A 70 6.04 12.41 2.71
C ILE A 70 5.35 13.71 2.28
N ALA A 71 6.11 14.68 1.76
CA ALA A 71 5.57 15.97 1.32
C ALA A 71 4.61 15.80 0.14
N GLN A 72 4.94 14.93 -0.82
CA GLN A 72 4.06 14.64 -1.96
C GLN A 72 2.73 14.01 -1.51
N MET A 73 2.76 13.16 -0.49
CA MET A 73 1.56 12.54 0.07
C MET A 73 0.75 13.46 0.99
N GLY A 74 1.36 14.55 1.49
CA GLY A 74 0.75 15.39 2.53
C GLY A 74 0.61 14.68 3.88
N LEU A 75 1.49 13.72 4.19
CA LEU A 75 1.40 12.88 5.38
C LEU A 75 1.99 13.58 6.61
N MET A 76 1.19 13.78 7.68
CA MET A 76 1.67 14.46 8.89
C MET A 76 2.27 13.48 9.89
N GLU A 77 1.63 12.33 10.11
CA GLU A 77 2.06 11.29 11.05
C GLU A 77 3.22 10.42 10.49
N ARG A 78 4.26 11.09 10.00
CA ARG A 78 5.38 10.47 9.25
C ARG A 78 6.18 9.43 10.04
N ASP A 79 6.19 9.53 11.36
CA ASP A 79 7.05 8.71 12.22
C ASP A 79 6.72 7.22 12.14
N TYR A 80 5.50 6.85 11.72
CA TYR A 80 5.09 5.46 11.55
C TYR A 80 5.58 4.82 10.25
N PHE A 81 6.10 5.60 9.30
CA PHE A 81 6.37 5.15 7.94
C PHE A 81 7.84 5.25 7.57
N GLY A 82 8.23 4.55 6.52
CA GLY A 82 9.57 4.64 5.97
C GLY A 82 9.68 4.01 4.59
N LEU A 83 10.88 4.06 4.05
CA LEU A 83 11.23 3.44 2.78
C LEU A 83 12.04 2.17 3.03
N THR A 84 11.76 1.16 2.23
CA THR A 84 12.56 -0.06 2.16
C THR A 84 13.10 -0.25 0.75
N PHE A 85 14.17 -1.02 0.61
CA PHE A 85 14.71 -1.49 -0.66
C PHE A 85 15.07 -2.97 -0.54
N TYR A 86 15.20 -3.66 -1.66
CA TYR A 86 15.71 -5.03 -1.67
C TYR A 86 17.18 -5.02 -2.08
N ASP A 87 18.01 -5.83 -1.43
CA ASP A 87 19.37 -6.07 -1.89
C ASP A 87 19.42 -7.08 -3.05
N ASP A 88 20.63 -7.40 -3.50
CA ASP A 88 20.90 -8.39 -4.55
C ASP A 88 20.45 -9.81 -4.17
N GLN A 89 20.31 -10.11 -2.88
CA GLN A 89 19.80 -11.37 -2.34
C GLN A 89 18.28 -11.35 -2.13
N LYS A 90 17.59 -10.29 -2.58
CA LYS A 90 16.16 -10.04 -2.37
C LYS A 90 15.77 -9.97 -0.90
N LEU A 91 16.70 -9.64 -0.01
CA LEU A 91 16.42 -9.34 1.37
C LEU A 91 15.98 -7.88 1.49
N GLN A 92 14.89 -7.65 2.23
CA GLN A 92 14.35 -6.31 2.44
C GLN A 92 15.12 -5.57 3.53
N HIS A 93 15.52 -4.33 3.26
CA HIS A 93 16.23 -3.45 4.19
C HIS A 93 15.51 -2.12 4.34
N TRP A 94 15.54 -1.56 5.55
CA TRP A 94 15.10 -0.18 5.77
C TRP A 94 16.14 0.80 5.21
N LEU A 95 15.66 1.83 4.52
CA LEU A 95 16.47 2.96 4.13
C LEU A 95 16.72 3.84 5.37
N TYR A 96 17.98 3.94 5.78
CA TYR A 96 18.40 4.79 6.88
C TYR A 96 18.42 6.26 6.45
N PRO A 97 17.68 7.16 7.12
CA PRO A 97 17.57 8.57 6.71
C PRO A 97 18.90 9.33 6.78
N ASP A 98 19.75 9.01 7.75
CA ASP A 98 21.02 9.64 8.07
C ASP A 98 22.18 9.21 7.15
N LYS A 99 21.96 8.22 6.27
CA LYS A 99 23.00 7.66 5.40
C LYS A 99 22.74 7.99 3.93
N LYS A 100 23.83 8.18 3.17
CA LYS A 100 23.76 8.35 1.70
C LYS A 100 23.12 7.12 1.06
N ILE A 101 22.11 7.32 0.22
CA ILE A 101 21.36 6.25 -0.47
C ILE A 101 22.33 5.32 -1.23
N LYS A 102 23.24 5.89 -2.02
CA LYS A 102 24.24 5.14 -2.79
C LYS A 102 25.09 4.20 -1.93
N LYS A 103 25.37 4.56 -0.67
CA LYS A 103 26.17 3.71 0.24
C LYS A 103 25.36 2.54 0.81
N GLN A 104 24.03 2.64 0.82
CA GLN A 104 23.13 1.61 1.34
C GLN A 104 22.79 0.56 0.29
N LEU A 105 22.54 0.99 -0.96
CA LEU A 105 22.11 0.11 -2.07
C LEU A 105 23.23 -0.75 -2.65
N LYS A 106 24.51 -0.41 -2.42
CA LYS A 106 25.68 -1.15 -2.93
C LYS A 106 25.64 -1.50 -4.44
N GLY A 107 25.00 -0.66 -5.25
CA GLY A 107 24.90 -0.84 -6.71
C GLY A 107 23.57 -1.40 -7.21
N VAL A 108 22.64 -1.73 -6.32
CA VAL A 108 21.26 -2.07 -6.68
C VAL A 108 20.52 -0.86 -7.27
N GLN A 109 19.49 -1.10 -8.09
CA GLN A 109 18.65 -0.07 -8.67
C GLN A 109 17.99 0.80 -7.59
N LEU A 110 17.75 2.08 -7.89
CA LEU A 110 17.07 3.02 -7.01
C LEU A 110 15.56 2.77 -7.03
N GLU A 111 15.15 1.60 -6.54
CA GLU A 111 13.76 1.22 -6.34
C GLU A 111 13.48 1.04 -4.85
N PHE A 112 12.43 1.72 -4.39
CA PHE A 112 12.04 1.80 -2.99
C PHE A 112 10.58 1.42 -2.81
N PHE A 113 10.22 1.03 -1.60
CA PHE A 113 8.87 0.65 -1.21
C PHE A 113 8.49 1.39 0.06
N PHE A 114 7.46 2.23 -0.02
CA PHE A 114 6.87 2.90 1.12
C PHE A 114 6.11 1.90 1.99
N LYS A 115 6.44 1.85 3.28
CA LYS A 115 5.92 0.85 4.22
C LYS A 115 5.67 1.44 5.60
N VAL A 116 4.79 0.79 6.36
CA VAL A 116 4.67 1.02 7.81
C VAL A 116 5.89 0.41 8.51
N LYS A 117 6.59 1.23 9.28
CA LYS A 117 7.76 0.86 10.08
C LYS A 117 7.38 0.55 11.53
N PHE A 118 6.52 1.36 12.11
CA PHE A 118 6.06 1.19 13.48
C PHE A 118 4.55 1.04 13.49
N TYR A 119 4.06 -0.04 14.08
CA TYR A 119 2.64 -0.35 14.15
C TYR A 119 2.09 0.17 15.48
N PRO A 120 1.12 1.11 15.47
CA PRO A 120 0.54 1.62 16.70
C PRO A 120 -0.24 0.50 17.43
N PRO A 121 -0.12 0.35 18.75
CA PRO A 121 -0.90 -0.65 19.51
C PRO A 121 -2.41 -0.47 19.33
N ASN A 122 -2.84 0.78 19.13
CA ASN A 122 -4.22 1.14 18.84
C ASN A 122 -4.28 1.89 17.49
N PRO A 123 -4.51 1.18 16.36
CA PRO A 123 -4.61 1.78 15.02
C PRO A 123 -5.63 2.92 14.90
N THR A 124 -6.72 2.84 15.65
CA THR A 124 -7.80 3.83 15.62
C THR A 124 -7.42 5.17 16.27
N GLN A 125 -6.30 5.23 17.01
CA GLN A 125 -5.79 6.44 17.65
C GLN A 125 -4.90 7.30 16.75
N LEU A 126 -4.55 6.82 15.55
CA LEU A 126 -3.97 7.69 14.52
C LEU A 126 -4.93 8.86 14.26
N LEU A 127 -4.38 10.06 14.23
CA LEU A 127 -5.14 11.31 14.15
C LEU A 127 -5.71 11.52 12.75
N GLU A 128 -4.96 11.11 11.71
CA GLU A 128 -5.37 11.31 10.33
C GLU A 128 -6.04 10.07 9.75
N ASP A 129 -7.19 10.28 9.08
CA ASP A 129 -7.86 9.23 8.30
C ASP A 129 -6.94 8.61 7.25
N PHE A 130 -6.08 9.44 6.65
CA PHE A 130 -5.13 8.98 5.64
C PHE A 130 -4.08 8.03 6.23
N SER A 131 -3.53 8.31 7.41
CA SER A 131 -2.61 7.40 8.10
C SER A 131 -3.26 6.06 8.44
N ARG A 132 -4.53 6.08 8.88
CA ARG A 132 -5.31 4.85 9.14
C ARG A 132 -5.52 4.05 7.87
N HIS A 133 -5.86 4.72 6.77
CA HIS A 133 -6.00 4.09 5.47
C HIS A 133 -4.70 3.43 4.99
N LEU A 134 -3.56 4.12 5.11
CA LEU A 134 -2.24 3.54 4.78
C LEU A 134 -1.91 2.32 5.64
N LEU A 135 -2.20 2.37 6.95
CA LEU A 135 -2.01 1.22 7.83
C LEU A 135 -2.92 0.04 7.43
N TYR A 136 -4.17 0.32 7.03
CA TYR A 136 -5.10 -0.68 6.51
C TYR A 136 -4.51 -1.36 5.26
N LEU A 137 -4.04 -0.59 4.28
CA LEU A 137 -3.43 -1.13 3.06
C LEU A 137 -2.20 -2.01 3.36
N GLN A 138 -1.34 -1.57 4.29
CA GLN A 138 -0.18 -2.35 4.71
C GLN A 138 -0.60 -3.69 5.32
N LEU A 139 -1.54 -3.70 6.27
CA LEU A 139 -1.99 -4.93 6.93
C LEU A 139 -2.67 -5.87 5.94
N ARG A 140 -3.44 -5.33 4.99
CA ARG A 140 -4.04 -6.11 3.90
C ARG A 140 -2.98 -6.83 3.07
N LYS A 141 -1.91 -6.11 2.72
CA LYS A 141 -0.76 -6.67 1.99
C LYS A 141 -0.01 -7.69 2.83
N ASP A 142 0.14 -7.47 4.13
CA ASP A 142 0.81 -8.39 5.04
C ASP A 142 0.02 -9.69 5.22
N VAL A 143 -1.31 -9.63 5.35
CA VAL A 143 -2.18 -10.82 5.40
C VAL A 143 -2.16 -11.56 4.07
N TYR A 144 -2.32 -10.85 2.95
CA TYR A 144 -2.33 -11.45 1.62
C TYR A 144 -0.99 -12.11 1.25
N SER A 145 0.15 -11.53 1.68
CA SER A 145 1.48 -12.10 1.44
C SER A 145 1.93 -13.12 2.50
N GLU A 146 1.03 -13.47 3.43
CA GLU A 146 1.30 -14.37 4.57
C GLU A 146 2.41 -13.88 5.52
N ARG A 147 2.85 -12.63 5.39
CA ARG A 147 3.76 -11.98 6.33
C ARG A 147 3.12 -11.83 7.71
N LEU A 148 1.81 -11.57 7.73
CA LEU A 148 0.97 -11.62 8.91
C LEU A 148 0.11 -12.89 8.85
N PRO A 149 0.57 -14.02 9.41
CA PRO A 149 -0.18 -15.26 9.37
C PRO A 149 -1.43 -15.14 10.24
N VAL A 150 -2.56 -15.65 9.72
CA VAL A 150 -3.87 -15.61 10.37
C VAL A 150 -4.54 -16.98 10.25
N SER A 151 -5.48 -17.29 11.15
CA SER A 151 -6.31 -18.47 11.00
C SER A 151 -7.27 -18.32 9.83
N PHE A 152 -7.78 -19.44 9.30
CA PHE A 152 -8.81 -19.42 8.24
C PHE A 152 -10.01 -18.53 8.62
N ALA A 153 -10.49 -18.64 9.87
CA ALA A 153 -11.63 -17.87 10.35
C ALA A 153 -11.34 -16.36 10.37
N ALA A 154 -10.15 -15.97 10.85
CA ALA A 154 -9.72 -14.57 10.84
C ALA A 154 -9.52 -14.06 9.40
N GLN A 155 -8.93 -14.86 8.52
CA GLN A 155 -8.76 -14.49 7.11
C GLN A 155 -10.10 -14.27 6.41
N ALA A 156 -11.10 -15.10 6.70
CA ALA A 156 -12.44 -14.94 6.14
C ALA A 156 -13.16 -13.70 6.71
N SER A 157 -13.01 -13.43 8.01
CA SER A 157 -13.54 -12.22 8.66
C SER A 157 -12.92 -10.95 8.07
N LEU A 158 -11.60 -10.85 8.09
CA LEU A 158 -10.84 -9.77 7.47
C LEU A 158 -11.19 -9.62 5.98
N GLY A 159 -11.29 -10.75 5.26
CA GLY A 159 -11.69 -10.77 3.85
C GLY A 159 -13.09 -10.19 3.60
N SER A 160 -14.05 -10.46 4.47
CA SER A 160 -15.39 -9.91 4.36
C SER A 160 -15.43 -8.39 4.57
N LEU A 161 -14.56 -7.85 5.42
CA LEU A 161 -14.40 -6.41 5.61
C LEU A 161 -13.73 -5.75 4.41
N VAL A 162 -12.76 -6.40 3.78
CA VAL A 162 -12.17 -5.95 2.50
C VAL A 162 -13.22 -5.94 1.40
N ALA A 163 -14.04 -7.00 1.31
CA ALA A 163 -15.14 -7.05 0.35
C ALA A 163 -16.11 -5.89 0.54
N GLN A 164 -16.53 -5.60 1.79
CA GLN A 164 -17.38 -4.44 2.08
C GLN A 164 -16.72 -3.11 1.69
N ALA A 165 -15.43 -2.95 1.99
CA ALA A 165 -14.70 -1.72 1.73
C ALA A 165 -14.50 -1.44 0.23
N GLU A 166 -14.26 -2.48 -0.59
CA GLU A 166 -13.93 -2.35 -2.02
C GLU A 166 -15.13 -2.57 -2.95
N LEU A 167 -16.10 -3.42 -2.55
CA LEU A 167 -17.24 -3.82 -3.37
C LEU A 167 -18.58 -3.23 -2.88
N GLY A 168 -18.61 -2.65 -1.69
CA GLY A 168 -19.85 -2.20 -1.04
C GLY A 168 -20.72 -3.36 -0.57
N ASP A 169 -21.99 -3.07 -0.26
CA ASP A 169 -22.94 -4.08 0.26
C ASP A 169 -23.02 -5.34 -0.62
N TYR A 170 -22.91 -6.50 0.02
CA TYR A 170 -23.06 -7.80 -0.64
C TYR A 170 -24.27 -7.85 -1.59
N GLN A 171 -24.01 -8.27 -2.83
CA GLN A 171 -25.02 -8.60 -3.83
C GLN A 171 -24.85 -10.06 -4.27
N PRO A 172 -25.93 -10.86 -4.35
CA PRO A 172 -25.87 -12.19 -4.93
C PRO A 172 -25.32 -12.15 -6.37
N SER A 173 -24.28 -12.94 -6.64
CA SER A 173 -23.63 -12.99 -7.97
C SER A 173 -22.95 -14.34 -8.17
N GLU A 174 -23.12 -14.91 -9.37
CA GLU A 174 -22.39 -16.11 -9.80
C GLU A 174 -20.87 -15.85 -9.93
N ASN A 175 -20.49 -14.58 -10.13
CA ASN A 175 -19.09 -14.16 -10.27
C ASN A 175 -18.46 -13.66 -8.97
N TYR A 176 -19.11 -13.92 -7.82
CA TYR A 176 -18.66 -13.37 -6.53
C TYR A 176 -17.25 -13.84 -6.15
N ALA A 177 -16.89 -15.09 -6.45
CA ALA A 177 -15.55 -15.61 -6.20
C ALA A 177 -14.47 -14.84 -6.97
N GLN A 178 -14.73 -14.49 -8.23
CA GLN A 178 -13.83 -13.70 -9.08
C GLN A 178 -13.70 -12.27 -8.56
N LEU A 179 -14.78 -11.67 -8.06
CA LEU A 179 -14.74 -10.36 -7.39
C LEU A 179 -13.88 -10.41 -6.12
N LEU A 180 -14.01 -11.46 -5.30
CA LEU A 180 -13.16 -11.62 -4.12
C LEU A 180 -11.67 -11.80 -4.49
N SER A 181 -11.37 -12.49 -5.58
CA SER A 181 -10.00 -12.64 -6.08
C SER A 181 -9.41 -11.31 -6.56
N SER A 182 -10.20 -10.42 -7.17
CA SER A 182 -9.69 -9.14 -7.69
C SER A 182 -9.25 -8.19 -6.58
N VAL A 183 -9.84 -8.30 -5.39
CA VAL A 183 -9.53 -7.45 -4.22
C VAL A 183 -8.42 -8.02 -3.31
N LYS A 184 -7.75 -9.11 -3.73
CA LYS A 184 -6.56 -9.70 -3.07
C LYS A 184 -6.77 -10.02 -1.58
N ILE A 185 -7.84 -10.73 -1.24
CA ILE A 185 -8.15 -11.13 0.16
C ILE A 185 -7.26 -12.28 0.65
N ALA A 186 -7.00 -13.27 -0.21
CA ALA A 186 -6.25 -14.48 0.11
C ALA A 186 -5.48 -14.97 -1.12
N GLN A 187 -4.34 -15.64 -0.90
CA GLN A 187 -3.69 -16.39 -1.98
C GLN A 187 -4.60 -17.55 -2.40
N LEU A 188 -4.54 -17.93 -3.68
CA LEU A 188 -5.36 -19.00 -4.23
C LEU A 188 -4.98 -20.34 -3.55
N THR A 189 -5.94 -20.97 -2.85
CA THR A 189 -5.74 -22.25 -2.14
C THR A 189 -6.69 -23.33 -2.66
N SER A 190 -6.43 -24.59 -2.31
CA SER A 190 -7.32 -25.74 -2.59
C SER A 190 -8.70 -25.63 -1.93
N GLU A 191 -8.88 -24.72 -0.96
CA GLU A 191 -10.12 -24.49 -0.21
C GLU A 191 -10.87 -23.24 -0.67
N GLN A 192 -10.53 -22.70 -1.85
CA GLN A 192 -11.01 -21.40 -2.31
C GLN A 192 -12.54 -21.28 -2.35
N GLU A 193 -13.26 -22.34 -2.71
CA GLU A 193 -14.73 -22.32 -2.71
C GLU A 193 -15.30 -22.17 -1.29
N GLN A 194 -14.80 -22.96 -0.33
CA GLN A 194 -15.22 -22.88 1.07
C GLN A 194 -14.89 -21.52 1.67
N PHE A 195 -13.71 -20.98 1.34
CA PHE A 195 -13.30 -19.63 1.73
C PHE A 195 -14.23 -18.56 1.17
N CYS A 196 -14.51 -18.58 -0.14
CA CYS A 196 -15.41 -17.61 -0.79
C CYS A 196 -16.82 -17.66 -0.21
N ASN A 197 -17.35 -18.86 0.07
CA ASN A 197 -18.66 -19.03 0.71
C ASN A 197 -18.65 -18.41 2.11
N LYS A 198 -17.63 -18.69 2.92
CA LYS A 198 -17.51 -18.13 4.28
C LYS A 198 -17.39 -16.61 4.27
N VAL A 199 -16.57 -16.05 3.38
CA VAL A 199 -16.45 -14.60 3.17
C VAL A 199 -17.80 -14.01 2.75
N GLY A 200 -18.52 -14.66 1.83
CA GLY A 200 -19.85 -14.23 1.39
C GLY A 200 -20.87 -14.17 2.53
N ASP A 201 -20.89 -15.17 3.40
CA ASP A 201 -21.80 -15.21 4.54
C ASP A 201 -21.50 -14.11 5.56
N LEU A 202 -20.22 -13.82 5.81
CA LEU A 202 -19.81 -12.73 6.69
C LEU A 202 -20.06 -11.36 6.05
N HIS A 203 -19.83 -11.21 4.75
CA HIS A 203 -20.04 -9.95 4.02
C HIS A 203 -21.50 -9.49 4.09
N LYS A 204 -22.47 -10.41 4.05
CA LYS A 204 -23.91 -10.10 4.24
C LYS A 204 -24.20 -9.40 5.57
N LEU A 205 -23.39 -9.65 6.62
CA LEU A 205 -23.58 -9.07 7.95
C LEU A 205 -23.08 -7.63 8.05
N HIS A 206 -22.27 -7.17 7.09
CA HIS A 206 -21.65 -5.84 7.06
C HIS A 206 -22.49 -4.81 6.31
N ARG A 207 -23.71 -5.17 5.89
CA ARG A 207 -24.59 -4.31 5.11
C ARG A 207 -24.79 -2.93 5.76
N GLY A 208 -24.57 -1.88 4.98
CA GLY A 208 -24.71 -0.50 5.41
C GLY A 208 -23.45 0.09 6.05
N LEU A 209 -22.39 -0.70 6.29
CA LEU A 209 -21.10 -0.16 6.68
C LEU A 209 -20.48 0.62 5.52
N THR A 210 -20.02 1.83 5.81
CA THR A 210 -19.22 2.61 4.87
C THR A 210 -17.82 1.99 4.70
N ARG A 211 -17.13 2.39 3.62
CA ARG A 211 -15.73 1.99 3.39
C ARG A 211 -14.85 2.28 4.60
N THR A 212 -14.94 3.49 5.14
CA THR A 212 -14.14 3.91 6.31
C THR A 212 -14.45 3.08 7.54
N GLU A 213 -15.72 2.76 7.81
CA GLU A 213 -16.09 1.91 8.96
C GLU A 213 -15.59 0.47 8.79
N ALA A 214 -15.65 -0.08 7.57
CA ALA A 214 -15.10 -1.40 7.27
C ALA A 214 -13.57 -1.44 7.44
N GLU A 215 -12.86 -0.40 6.99
CA GLU A 215 -11.41 -0.25 7.20
C GLU A 215 -11.07 -0.15 8.70
N LEU A 216 -11.84 0.62 9.48
CA LEU A 216 -11.66 0.72 10.93
C LEU A 216 -11.94 -0.60 11.66
N ALA A 217 -12.97 -1.33 11.24
CA ALA A 217 -13.27 -2.67 11.76
C ALA A 217 -12.12 -3.64 11.46
N TYR A 218 -11.56 -3.59 10.24
CA TYR A 218 -10.41 -4.40 9.84
C TYR A 218 -9.20 -4.12 10.72
N LEU A 219 -8.86 -2.84 10.94
CA LEU A 219 -7.77 -2.44 11.82
C LEU A 219 -7.98 -2.91 13.26
N ASN A 220 -9.21 -2.83 13.77
CA ASN A 220 -9.57 -3.28 15.11
C ASN A 220 -9.46 -4.80 15.29
N GLU A 221 -9.74 -5.59 14.25
CA GLU A 221 -9.53 -7.02 14.29
C GLU A 221 -8.03 -7.34 14.23
N CYS A 222 -7.28 -6.70 13.32
CA CYS A 222 -5.85 -6.94 13.15
C CYS A 222 -5.00 -6.71 14.40
N LYS A 223 -5.30 -5.67 15.21
CA LYS A 223 -4.52 -5.38 16.44
C LYS A 223 -4.59 -6.51 17.48
N SER A 224 -5.58 -7.39 17.37
CA SER A 224 -5.77 -8.54 18.28
C SER A 224 -5.01 -9.80 17.81
N LEU A 225 -4.41 -9.77 16.62
CA LEU A 225 -3.63 -10.88 16.09
C LEU A 225 -2.27 -10.98 16.79
N ALA A 226 -1.85 -12.20 17.12
CA ALA A 226 -0.61 -12.44 17.85
C ALA A 226 0.65 -11.90 17.14
N MET A 227 0.62 -11.88 15.80
CA MET A 227 1.74 -11.45 14.96
C MET A 227 1.63 -9.98 14.51
N TYR A 228 0.65 -9.22 15.03
CA TYR A 228 0.45 -7.82 14.68
C TYR A 228 1.70 -6.97 14.95
N GLY A 229 2.19 -6.29 13.91
CA GLY A 229 3.36 -5.42 14.00
C GLY A 229 4.69 -6.11 14.26
N ILE A 230 4.73 -7.45 14.26
CA ILE A 230 5.95 -8.24 14.48
C ILE A 230 6.65 -8.50 13.13
N HIS A 231 7.92 -8.09 13.04
CA HIS A 231 8.78 -8.44 11.91
C HIS A 231 9.68 -9.62 12.28
N LEU A 232 9.53 -10.73 11.55
CA LEU A 232 10.38 -11.91 11.71
C LEU A 232 11.67 -11.76 10.89
N TYR A 233 12.80 -12.05 11.51
CA TYR A 233 14.10 -12.13 10.86
C TYR A 233 14.66 -13.54 11.03
N PRO A 234 15.09 -14.21 9.96
CA PRO A 234 15.77 -15.49 10.07
C PRO A 234 17.04 -15.35 10.92
N ALA A 235 17.15 -16.15 11.97
CA ALA A 235 18.38 -16.31 12.75
C ALA A 235 19.11 -17.60 12.35
N LYS A 236 20.42 -17.62 12.53
CA LYS A 236 21.27 -18.81 12.40
C LYS A 236 21.67 -19.32 13.77
#